data_AF-A0A935AGN3-F1
#
_entry.id   AF-A0A935AGN3-F1
#
_cell.length_a   1.000
_cell.length_b   1.000
_cell.length_c   1.000
_cell.angle_alpha   90.00
_cell.angle_beta   90.00
_cell.angle_gamma   90.00
#
_symmetry.space_group_name_H-M   'P 1'
#
loop_
_entity.id
_entity.type
_entity.pdbx_description
1 polymer ?
#
loop_
_entity_poly.entity_id
_entity_poly.type
_entity_poly.pdbx_seq_one_letter_code
_entity_poly.pdbx_strand_id
1 'polypeptide(L)'
;MSPLWPETIHLGISPDTLRLHRRGAPELRLPLGEDWAASLAGLPALPRRARLRVCVADRHVRYLRLVWPPGLRAEERAAFVSHRFQAVFGAGPWAVLADRDAICLPSLGAALPAGLLDALTAFAEARRLRLTGCEPAFPQAYNALRARIGGDGALARLESGRVTLGLWQDGQWRAVRSQPVVQADGAAAAACLATLLATLPAGEAPSDPVLYLAGGDPALADLPAGWRCERLEAAA
;
A
#
# COMPACT_ATOMS: atom_id res chain seq x y z
N MET A 1 3.08 -34.74 14.23
CA MET A 1 2.01 -33.74 14.01
C MET A 1 2.17 -32.65 15.05
N SER A 2 2.78 -31.51 14.70
CA SER A 2 3.05 -30.43 15.67
C SER A 2 1.79 -29.60 15.91
N PRO A 3 1.29 -29.52 17.16
CA PRO A 3 0.13 -28.71 17.49
C PRO A 3 0.57 -27.25 17.79
N LEU A 4 -0.37 -26.31 17.69
CA LEU A 4 -0.37 -24.97 18.33
C LEU A 4 0.20 -23.74 17.61
N TRP A 5 0.53 -23.77 16.31
CA TRP A 5 0.68 -22.50 15.59
C TRP A 5 -0.68 -22.01 15.12
N PRO A 6 -1.20 -20.86 15.63
CA PRO A 6 -2.46 -20.33 15.15
C PRO A 6 -2.35 -20.06 13.66
N GLU A 7 -3.28 -20.63 12.89
CA GLU A 7 -3.35 -20.48 11.45
C GLU A 7 -3.38 -18.98 11.08
N THR A 8 -2.63 -18.61 10.04
CA THR A 8 -2.64 -17.24 9.51
C THR A 8 -3.50 -17.22 8.26
N ILE A 9 -4.52 -16.38 8.30
CA ILE A 9 -5.49 -16.14 7.24
C ILE A 9 -5.13 -14.79 6.61
N HIS A 10 -4.99 -14.78 5.29
CA HIS A 10 -4.72 -13.58 4.52
C HIS A 10 -6.02 -13.12 3.85
N LEU A 11 -6.42 -11.89 4.14
CA LEU A 11 -7.56 -11.23 3.51
C LEU A 11 -7.05 -10.07 2.64
N GLY A 12 -7.13 -10.24 1.33
CA GLY A 12 -6.87 -9.19 0.35
C GLY A 12 -8.15 -8.45 0.00
N ILE A 13 -8.21 -7.16 0.28
CA ILE A 13 -9.28 -6.27 -0.19
C ILE A 13 -8.81 -5.68 -1.51
N SER A 14 -9.19 -6.30 -2.62
CA SER A 14 -8.90 -5.81 -3.98
C SER A 14 -9.82 -4.64 -4.34
N PRO A 15 -9.65 -3.97 -5.50
CA PRO A 15 -10.52 -2.88 -5.91
C PRO A 15 -12.02 -3.22 -5.85
N ASP A 16 -12.40 -4.40 -6.35
CA ASP A 16 -13.81 -4.82 -6.48
C ASP A 16 -14.07 -6.23 -5.92
N THR A 17 -13.09 -6.84 -5.26
CA THR A 17 -13.22 -8.20 -4.71
C THR A 17 -12.53 -8.38 -3.36
N LEU A 18 -13.09 -9.23 -2.51
CA LEU A 18 -12.40 -9.79 -1.35
C LEU A 18 -11.75 -11.11 -1.77
N ARG A 19 -10.47 -11.27 -1.42
CA ARG A 19 -9.70 -12.49 -1.61
C ARG A 19 -9.31 -13.06 -0.27
N LEU A 20 -9.73 -14.27 0.01
CA LEU A 20 -9.40 -14.96 1.25
C LEU A 20 -8.49 -16.13 0.91
N HIS A 21 -7.26 -16.06 1.41
CA HIS A 21 -6.28 -17.12 1.29
C HIS A 21 -6.01 -17.73 2.67
N ARG A 22 -6.10 -19.06 2.73
CA ARG A 22 -5.81 -19.87 3.93
C ARG A 22 -5.02 -21.10 3.52
N ARG A 23 -4.18 -21.61 4.42
CA ARG A 23 -3.30 -22.73 4.09
C ARG A 23 -4.12 -23.99 3.84
N GLY A 24 -3.89 -24.65 2.70
CA GLY A 24 -4.53 -25.92 2.38
C GLY A 24 -5.98 -25.82 1.91
N ALA A 25 -6.44 -24.64 1.50
CA ALA A 25 -7.73 -24.49 0.83
C ALA A 25 -7.63 -23.56 -0.39
N PRO A 26 -8.55 -23.70 -1.36
CA PRO A 26 -8.57 -22.81 -2.50
C PRO A 26 -8.78 -21.36 -2.08
N GLU A 27 -8.16 -20.44 -2.82
CA GLU A 27 -8.42 -19.01 -2.68
C GLU A 27 -9.90 -18.74 -2.94
N LEU A 28 -10.59 -18.15 -1.95
CA LEU A 28 -11.97 -17.73 -2.11
C LEU A 28 -11.99 -16.29 -2.60
N ARG A 29 -12.81 -16.02 -3.62
CA ARG A 29 -13.06 -14.68 -4.16
C ARG A 29 -14.53 -14.34 -4.01
N LEU A 30 -14.82 -13.19 -3.41
CA LEU A 30 -16.16 -12.64 -3.28
C LEU A 30 -16.19 -11.22 -3.84
N PRO A 31 -17.31 -10.75 -4.41
CA PRO A 31 -17.45 -9.35 -4.80
C PRO A 31 -17.37 -8.44 -3.58
N LEU A 32 -16.80 -7.26 -3.77
CA LEU A 32 -16.76 -6.20 -2.76
C LEU A 32 -17.86 -5.18 -3.07
N GLY A 33 -18.82 -5.05 -2.16
CA GLY A 33 -19.86 -4.03 -2.25
C GLY A 33 -19.41 -2.69 -1.65
N GLU A 34 -20.29 -1.70 -1.72
CA GLU A 34 -20.07 -0.37 -1.11
C GLU A 34 -20.01 -0.44 0.43
N ASP A 35 -20.73 -1.40 1.02
CA ASP A 35 -20.72 -1.68 2.45
C ASP A 35 -19.65 -2.74 2.80
N TRP A 36 -18.62 -2.28 3.53
CA TRP A 36 -17.54 -3.12 4.02
C TRP A 36 -18.03 -4.22 4.96
N ALA A 37 -18.92 -3.90 5.89
CA ALA A 37 -19.40 -4.83 6.89
C ALA A 37 -20.25 -5.94 6.24
N ALA A 38 -21.14 -5.57 5.31
CA ALA A 38 -21.93 -6.53 4.54
C ALA A 38 -21.03 -7.47 3.71
N SER A 39 -20.02 -6.91 3.03
CA SER A 39 -19.07 -7.69 2.22
C SER A 39 -18.26 -8.67 3.08
N LEU A 40 -17.79 -8.23 4.25
CA LEU A 40 -17.08 -9.10 5.20
C LEU A 40 -18.01 -10.17 5.79
N ALA A 41 -19.26 -9.85 6.09
CA ALA A 41 -20.23 -10.80 6.61
C ALA A 41 -20.45 -12.01 5.67
N GLY A 42 -20.36 -11.78 4.35
CA GLY A 42 -20.45 -12.83 3.32
C GLY A 42 -19.29 -13.83 3.31
N LEU A 43 -18.18 -13.56 4.02
CA LEU A 43 -17.08 -14.52 4.14
C LEU A 43 -17.53 -15.76 4.94
N PRO A 44 -17.06 -16.96 4.57
CA PRO A 44 -17.42 -18.20 5.26
C PRO A 44 -16.92 -18.21 6.71
N ALA A 45 -17.37 -19.21 7.47
CA ALA A 45 -16.86 -19.44 8.81
C ALA A 45 -15.34 -19.66 8.79
N LEU A 46 -14.64 -18.92 9.66
CA LEU A 46 -13.19 -18.98 9.81
C LEU A 46 -12.82 -19.66 11.13
N PRO A 47 -11.66 -20.33 11.21
CA PRO A 47 -11.20 -20.96 12.44
C PRO A 47 -11.01 -19.90 13.54
N ARG A 48 -11.60 -20.17 14.72
CA ARG A 48 -11.48 -19.29 15.89
C ARG A 48 -10.02 -19.15 16.32
N ARG A 49 -9.66 -17.98 16.85
CA ARG A 49 -8.30 -17.62 17.31
C ARG A 49 -7.23 -17.62 16.22
N ALA A 50 -7.60 -17.77 14.95
CA ALA A 50 -6.68 -17.59 13.84
C ALA A 50 -6.20 -16.14 13.74
N ARG A 51 -5.01 -15.95 13.19
CA ARG A 51 -4.42 -14.63 12.92
C ARG A 51 -4.96 -14.14 11.59
N LEU A 52 -5.57 -12.98 11.57
CA LEU A 52 -6.00 -12.30 10.35
C LEU A 52 -4.95 -11.27 9.96
N ARG A 53 -4.43 -11.36 8.74
CA ARG A 53 -3.62 -10.33 8.09
C ARG A 53 -4.40 -9.77 6.91
N VAL A 54 -4.55 -8.45 6.88
CA VAL A 54 -5.31 -7.75 5.86
C VAL A 54 -4.37 -6.98 4.96
N CYS A 55 -4.53 -7.15 3.65
CA CYS A 55 -3.87 -6.33 2.64
C CYS A 55 -4.93 -5.51 1.91
N VAL A 56 -4.77 -4.18 1.83
CA VAL A 56 -5.76 -3.29 1.24
C VAL A 56 -5.24 -2.71 -0.06
N ALA A 57 -6.02 -2.86 -1.14
CA ALA A 57 -5.77 -2.28 -2.46
C ALA A 57 -5.57 -0.78 -2.40
N ASP A 58 -4.68 -0.28 -3.26
CA ASP A 58 -4.29 1.13 -3.25
C ASP A 58 -5.44 2.06 -3.65
N ARG A 59 -6.44 1.55 -4.37
CA ARG A 59 -7.66 2.29 -4.71
C ARG A 59 -8.38 2.86 -3.48
N HIS A 60 -8.35 2.11 -2.38
CA HIS A 60 -9.05 2.46 -1.15
C HIS A 60 -8.18 3.29 -0.20
N VAL A 61 -6.89 3.42 -0.49
CA VAL A 61 -5.92 4.08 0.39
C VAL A 61 -5.53 5.44 -0.19
N ARG A 62 -5.18 6.38 0.69
CA ARG A 62 -4.57 7.66 0.31
C ARG A 62 -3.14 7.68 0.82
N TYR A 63 -2.21 8.10 -0.04
CA TYR A 63 -0.79 8.16 0.30
C TYR A 63 -0.31 9.59 0.36
N LEU A 64 0.57 9.88 1.30
CA LEU A 64 1.17 11.19 1.44
C LEU A 64 2.62 11.04 1.90
N ARG A 65 3.52 11.81 1.30
CA ARG A 65 4.87 11.96 1.81
C ARG A 65 4.85 12.90 3.01
N LEU A 66 5.18 12.38 4.18
CA LEU A 66 5.22 13.12 5.43
C LEU A 66 6.62 13.70 5.62
N VAL A 67 6.69 15.03 5.75
CA VAL A 67 7.90 15.73 6.17
C VAL A 67 7.69 16.17 7.61
N TRP A 68 8.45 15.59 8.53
CA TRP A 68 8.29 15.86 9.95
C TRP A 68 8.89 17.22 10.33
N PRO A 69 8.14 18.09 11.03
CA PRO A 69 8.70 19.30 11.61
C PRO A 69 9.80 18.98 12.64
N PRO A 70 10.87 19.79 12.72
CA PRO A 70 11.87 19.63 13.76
C PRO A 70 11.24 19.81 15.15
N GLY A 71 11.62 18.96 16.10
CA GLY A 71 11.15 19.06 17.49
C GLY A 71 9.76 18.47 17.78
N LEU A 72 9.10 17.84 16.79
CA LEU A 72 7.78 17.22 16.98
C LEU A 72 7.85 16.04 17.97
N ARG A 73 7.06 16.11 19.04
CA ARG A 73 7.00 15.06 20.07
C ARG A 73 6.25 13.84 19.56
N ALA A 74 6.53 12.67 20.16
CA ALA A 74 5.87 11.42 19.77
C ALA A 74 4.34 11.48 19.86
N GLU A 75 3.81 12.14 20.90
CA GLU A 75 2.38 12.33 21.14
C GLU A 75 1.71 13.21 20.07
N GLU A 76 2.46 14.16 19.51
CA GLU A 76 1.95 15.13 18.51
C GLU A 76 1.96 14.56 17.09
N ARG A 77 2.65 13.43 16.86
CA ARG A 77 2.78 12.81 15.53
C ARG A 77 1.44 12.40 14.95
N ALA A 78 0.59 11.77 15.76
CA ALA A 78 -0.73 11.34 15.29
C ALA A 78 -1.59 12.55 14.86
N ALA A 79 -1.58 13.62 15.66
CA ALA A 79 -2.29 14.85 15.34
C ALA A 79 -1.73 15.53 14.07
N PHE A 80 -0.41 15.58 13.92
CA PHE A 80 0.25 16.12 12.73
C PHE A 80 -0.15 15.34 11.47
N VAL A 81 -0.05 14.00 11.49
CA VAL A 81 -0.41 13.16 10.34
C VAL A 81 -1.87 13.34 9.98
N SER A 82 -2.78 13.29 10.96
CA SER A 82 -4.21 13.53 10.76
C SER A 82 -4.48 14.89 10.13
N HIS A 83 -3.84 15.95 10.64
CA HIS A 83 -3.96 17.30 10.08
C HIS A 83 -3.45 17.38 8.64
N ARG A 84 -2.31 16.74 8.31
CA ARG A 84 -1.77 16.70 6.94
C ARG A 84 -2.71 15.99 5.97
N PHE A 85 -3.29 14.86 6.37
CA PHE A 85 -4.27 14.14 5.55
C PHE A 85 -5.54 14.95 5.35
N GLN A 86 -6.04 15.61 6.40
CA GLN A 86 -7.19 16.51 6.29
C GLN A 86 -6.94 17.69 5.36
N ALA A 87 -5.74 18.28 5.41
CA ALA A 87 -5.39 19.42 4.57
C ALA A 87 -5.31 19.05 3.07
N VAL A 88 -4.90 17.82 2.73
CA VAL A 88 -4.72 17.39 1.34
C VAL A 88 -5.96 16.67 0.77
N PHE A 89 -6.63 15.84 1.55
CA PHE A 89 -7.74 15.00 1.09
C PHE A 89 -9.11 15.41 1.66
N GLY A 90 -9.15 16.46 2.49
CA GLY A 90 -10.37 16.94 3.13
C GLY A 90 -10.72 16.19 4.42
N ALA A 91 -11.74 16.71 5.11
CA ALA A 91 -12.28 16.10 6.32
C ALA A 91 -12.96 14.77 5.96
N GLY A 92 -12.43 13.68 6.48
CA GLY A 92 -13.03 12.36 6.44
C GLY A 92 -12.59 11.59 7.67
N PRO A 93 -13.36 10.60 8.12
CA PRO A 93 -12.85 9.72 9.16
C PRO A 93 -11.78 8.83 8.51
N TRP A 94 -10.52 9.20 8.72
CA TRP A 94 -9.35 8.51 8.20
C TRP A 94 -8.66 7.74 9.33
N ALA A 95 -8.39 6.46 9.12
CA ALA A 95 -7.44 5.72 9.92
C ALA A 95 -6.04 5.92 9.32
N VAL A 96 -5.23 6.77 9.96
CA VAL A 96 -3.89 7.11 9.47
C VAL A 96 -2.83 6.16 10.01
N LEU A 97 -1.94 5.74 9.11
CA LEU A 97 -0.75 4.95 9.37
C LEU A 97 0.45 5.78 8.91
N ALA A 98 1.47 5.89 9.75
CA ALA A 98 2.76 6.45 9.38
C ALA A 98 3.84 5.48 9.82
N ASP A 99 4.95 5.49 9.09
CA ASP A 99 6.15 4.76 9.49
C ASP A 99 6.54 5.15 10.93
N ARG A 100 6.67 4.14 11.80
CA ARG A 100 6.97 4.33 13.23
C ARG A 100 8.45 4.64 13.46
N ASP A 101 9.31 4.19 12.57
CA ASP A 101 10.77 4.22 12.74
C ASP A 101 11.41 5.41 12.01
N ALA A 102 10.67 6.07 11.11
CA ALA A 102 11.13 7.27 10.43
C ALA A 102 11.03 8.50 11.36
N ILE A 103 12.02 8.63 12.24
CA ILE A 103 12.22 9.82 13.07
C ILE A 103 13.08 10.80 12.26
N CYS A 104 12.54 11.99 11.98
CA CYS A 104 13.21 13.10 11.29
C CYS A 104 13.45 12.97 9.77
N LEU A 105 13.29 11.79 9.16
CA LEU A 105 13.39 11.63 7.70
C LEU A 105 12.01 11.65 7.02
N PRO A 106 11.89 12.12 5.76
CA PRO A 106 10.66 12.02 5.00
C PRO A 106 10.15 10.57 4.96
N SER A 107 8.91 10.37 5.40
CA SER A 107 8.31 9.05 5.52
C SER A 107 7.05 8.89 4.66
N LEU A 108 6.67 7.65 4.42
CA LEU A 108 5.41 7.34 3.75
C LEU A 108 4.28 7.27 4.78
N GLY A 109 3.27 8.13 4.60
CA GLY A 109 1.99 8.05 5.29
C GLY A 109 0.95 7.38 4.40
N ALA A 110 0.06 6.61 5.02
CA ALA A 110 -1.11 6.01 4.38
C ALA A 110 -2.36 6.29 5.22
N ALA A 111 -3.48 6.62 4.59
CA ALA A 111 -4.77 6.75 5.24
C ALA A 111 -5.76 5.78 4.63
N LEU A 112 -6.38 4.98 5.50
CA LEU A 112 -7.50 4.11 5.15
C LEU A 112 -8.82 4.79 5.54
N PRO A 113 -9.94 4.44 4.88
CA PRO A 113 -11.26 4.84 5.36
C PRO A 113 -11.48 4.25 6.76
N ALA A 114 -11.84 5.07 7.76
CA ALA A 114 -12.04 4.58 9.12
C ALA A 114 -13.12 3.48 9.17
N GLY A 115 -14.21 3.65 8.42
CA GLY A 115 -15.27 2.65 8.33
C GLY A 115 -14.79 1.27 7.84
N LEU A 116 -13.72 1.21 7.05
CA LEU A 116 -13.11 -0.06 6.67
C LEU A 116 -12.38 -0.71 7.87
N LEU A 117 -11.58 0.07 8.61
CA LEU A 117 -10.87 -0.45 9.77
C LEU A 117 -11.84 -0.85 10.89
N ASP A 118 -12.90 -0.08 11.11
CA ASP A 118 -13.97 -0.38 12.07
C ASP A 118 -14.68 -1.67 11.68
N ALA A 119 -15.05 -1.84 10.40
CA ALA A 119 -15.68 -3.06 9.90
C ALA A 119 -14.77 -4.29 10.06
N LEU A 120 -13.47 -4.16 9.78
CA LEU A 120 -12.48 -5.23 9.98
C LEU A 120 -12.32 -5.60 11.45
N THR A 121 -12.32 -4.61 12.34
CA THR A 121 -12.20 -4.81 13.80
C THR A 121 -13.43 -5.54 14.33
N ALA A 122 -14.63 -5.04 14.02
CA ALA A 122 -15.89 -5.66 14.41
C ALA A 122 -16.03 -7.08 13.84
N PHE A 123 -15.63 -7.31 12.59
CA PHE A 123 -15.60 -8.63 11.96
C PHE A 123 -14.68 -9.60 12.71
N ALA A 124 -13.47 -9.16 13.06
CA ALA A 124 -12.51 -9.99 13.78
C ALA A 124 -13.03 -10.35 15.19
N GLU A 125 -13.59 -9.38 15.91
CA GLU A 125 -14.16 -9.58 17.24
C GLU A 125 -15.34 -10.56 17.22
N ALA A 126 -16.31 -10.34 16.32
CA ALA A 126 -17.49 -11.20 16.18
C ALA A 126 -17.13 -12.67 15.90
N ARG A 127 -16.01 -12.90 15.18
CA ARG A 127 -15.54 -14.24 14.80
C ARG A 127 -14.42 -14.78 15.69
N ARG A 128 -14.05 -14.06 16.76
CA ARG A 128 -12.95 -14.38 17.66
C ARG A 128 -11.61 -14.60 16.93
N LEU A 129 -11.36 -13.81 15.90
CA LEU A 129 -10.11 -13.75 15.16
C LEU A 129 -9.18 -12.74 15.81
N ARG A 130 -7.87 -12.88 15.61
CA ARG A 130 -6.88 -11.88 16.02
C ARG A 130 -6.45 -11.08 14.81
N LEU A 131 -6.89 -9.84 14.67
CA LEU A 131 -6.37 -8.92 13.65
C LEU A 131 -4.91 -8.60 14.00
N THR A 132 -3.97 -9.13 13.20
CA THR A 132 -2.52 -9.02 13.45
C THR A 132 -1.83 -7.96 12.61
N GLY A 133 -2.48 -7.51 11.53
CA GLY A 133 -1.96 -6.45 10.68
C GLY A 133 -2.99 -6.05 9.63
N CYS A 134 -3.02 -4.76 9.31
CA CYS A 134 -3.77 -4.19 8.20
C CYS A 134 -2.79 -3.27 7.47
N GLU A 135 -2.31 -3.72 6.31
CA GLU A 135 -1.27 -3.06 5.56
C GLU A 135 -1.79 -2.69 4.16
N PRO A 136 -1.55 -1.46 3.70
CA PRO A 136 -1.79 -1.13 2.30
C PRO A 136 -0.86 -1.91 1.36
N ALA A 137 -1.35 -2.22 0.16
CA ALA A 137 -0.64 -3.11 -0.76
C ALA A 137 0.66 -2.50 -1.32
N PHE A 138 0.72 -1.18 -1.51
CA PHE A 138 1.93 -0.50 -1.95
C PHE A 138 3.10 -0.57 -0.93
N PRO A 139 2.96 -0.14 0.33
CA PRO A 139 3.98 -0.37 1.37
C PRO A 139 4.38 -1.83 1.53
N GLN A 140 3.45 -2.76 1.42
CA GLN A 140 3.75 -4.20 1.47
C GLN A 140 4.68 -4.63 0.31
N ALA A 141 4.38 -4.20 -0.91
CA ALA A 141 5.22 -4.47 -2.09
C ALA A 141 6.61 -3.83 -1.95
N TYR A 142 6.67 -2.58 -1.46
CA TYR A 142 7.95 -1.92 -1.17
C TYR A 142 8.76 -2.67 -0.11
N ASN A 143 8.11 -3.10 0.98
CA ASN A 143 8.78 -3.83 2.06
C ASN A 143 9.33 -5.19 1.63
N ALA A 144 8.67 -5.86 0.67
CA ALA A 144 9.18 -7.10 0.07
C ALA A 144 10.39 -6.83 -0.84
N LEU A 145 10.39 -5.69 -1.54
CA LEU A 145 11.47 -5.25 -2.41
C LEU A 145 12.67 -4.69 -1.64
N ARG A 146 12.46 -4.14 -0.42
CA ARG A 146 13.49 -3.36 0.30
C ARG A 146 14.83 -4.07 0.47
N ALA A 147 14.83 -5.40 0.54
CA ALA A 147 16.04 -6.22 0.70
C ALA A 147 16.87 -6.35 -0.59
N ARG A 148 16.27 -6.04 -1.74
CA ARG A 148 16.88 -6.16 -3.08
C ARG A 148 17.26 -4.80 -3.69
N ILE A 149 16.81 -3.70 -3.11
CA ILE A 149 17.15 -2.35 -3.57
C ILE A 149 18.51 -1.93 -3.00
N GLY A 150 19.42 -1.51 -3.87
CA GLY A 150 20.77 -1.05 -3.51
C GLY A 150 21.01 0.43 -3.71
N GLY A 151 20.00 1.19 -4.16
CA GLY A 151 20.15 2.60 -4.53
C GLY A 151 18.83 3.30 -4.81
N ASP A 152 18.91 4.37 -5.60
CA ASP A 152 17.76 5.18 -6.00
C ASP A 152 16.82 4.41 -6.92
N GLY A 153 15.54 4.74 -6.83
CA GLY A 153 14.57 4.06 -7.67
C GLY A 153 13.14 4.45 -7.40
N ALA A 154 12.26 3.84 -8.16
CA ALA A 154 10.83 3.99 -8.01
C ALA A 154 10.16 2.62 -8.00
N LEU A 155 9.06 2.50 -7.27
CA LEU A 155 8.17 1.35 -7.33
C LEU A 155 6.86 1.84 -7.92
N ALA A 156 6.39 1.21 -8.98
CA ALA A 156 5.04 1.36 -9.49
C ALA A 156 4.25 0.07 -9.28
N ARG A 157 3.16 0.17 -8.54
CA ARG A 157 2.17 -0.89 -8.39
C ARG A 157 1.04 -0.65 -9.39
N LEU A 158 0.83 -1.65 -10.24
CA LEU A 158 -0.17 -1.68 -11.30
C LEU A 158 -1.34 -2.53 -10.83
N GLU A 159 -2.46 -1.88 -10.54
CA GLU A 159 -3.68 -2.52 -10.05
C GLU A 159 -4.86 -2.02 -10.89
N SER A 160 -5.85 -2.87 -11.17
CA SER A 160 -6.94 -2.55 -12.11
C SER A 160 -7.50 -1.13 -11.92
N GLY A 161 -7.29 -0.27 -12.93
CA GLY A 161 -7.74 1.12 -12.96
C GLY A 161 -6.88 2.14 -12.19
N ARG A 162 -5.69 1.77 -11.69
CA ARG A 162 -4.84 2.65 -10.87
C ARG A 162 -3.35 2.32 -10.96
N VAL A 163 -2.53 3.37 -10.96
CA VAL A 163 -1.08 3.28 -10.77
C VAL A 163 -0.73 3.99 -9.47
N THR A 164 -0.04 3.29 -8.58
CA THR A 164 0.57 3.87 -7.38
C THR A 164 2.06 3.82 -7.51
N LEU A 165 2.69 4.99 -7.56
CA LEU A 165 4.12 5.17 -7.74
C LEU A 165 4.73 5.85 -6.51
N GLY A 166 5.82 5.31 -6.01
CA GLY A 166 6.65 5.98 -5.01
C GLY A 166 8.09 6.01 -5.46
N LEU A 167 8.71 7.18 -5.31
CA LEU A 167 10.09 7.47 -5.68
C LEU A 167 10.91 7.69 -4.42
N TRP A 168 12.08 7.06 -4.35
CA TRP A 168 13.07 7.29 -3.31
C TRP A 168 14.42 7.64 -3.93
N GLN A 169 15.18 8.45 -3.19
CA GLN A 169 16.53 8.86 -3.51
C GLN A 169 17.30 9.02 -2.19
N ASP A 170 18.55 8.60 -2.15
CA ASP A 170 19.41 8.65 -0.95
C ASP A 170 18.76 7.99 0.28
N GLY A 171 18.04 6.89 0.06
CA GLY A 171 17.31 6.18 1.12
C GLY A 171 16.08 6.92 1.68
N GLN A 172 15.65 8.01 1.06
CA GLN A 172 14.50 8.81 1.51
C GLN A 172 13.39 8.85 0.47
N TRP A 173 12.13 8.85 0.94
CA TRP A 173 10.99 9.09 0.06
C TRP A 173 11.05 10.51 -0.51
N ARG A 174 11.08 10.64 -1.84
CA ARG A 174 11.08 11.93 -2.56
C ARG A 174 9.67 12.33 -2.96
N ALA A 175 8.90 11.38 -3.44
CA ALA A 175 7.50 11.61 -3.79
C ALA A 175 6.70 10.30 -3.80
N VAL A 176 5.39 10.43 -3.62
CA VAL A 176 4.43 9.35 -3.80
C VAL A 176 3.21 9.90 -4.53
N ARG A 177 2.68 9.13 -5.47
CA ARG A 177 1.51 9.50 -6.27
C ARG A 177 0.68 8.26 -6.55
N SER A 178 -0.61 8.34 -6.27
CA SER A 178 -1.58 7.34 -6.69
C SER A 178 -2.61 8.00 -7.58
N GLN A 179 -2.77 7.51 -8.82
CA GLN A 179 -3.70 8.11 -9.77
C GLN A 179 -4.52 7.07 -10.52
N PRO A 180 -5.79 7.36 -10.81
CA PRO A 180 -6.60 6.52 -11.67
C PRO A 180 -6.04 6.52 -13.10
N VAL A 181 -6.09 5.37 -13.75
CA VAL A 181 -5.71 5.20 -15.16
C VAL A 181 -6.73 4.29 -15.84
N VAL A 182 -6.87 4.43 -17.16
CA VAL A 182 -7.77 3.56 -17.94
C VAL A 182 -7.21 2.12 -17.97
N GLN A 183 -5.91 1.99 -18.22
CA GLN A 183 -5.19 0.74 -18.25
C GLN A 183 -3.97 0.84 -17.32
N ALA A 184 -3.84 -0.11 -16.40
CA ALA A 184 -2.72 -0.19 -15.47
C ALA A 184 -1.62 -1.08 -16.07
N ASP A 185 -0.79 -0.50 -16.93
CA ASP A 185 0.32 -1.14 -17.62
C ASP A 185 1.65 -0.38 -17.41
N GLY A 186 2.73 -0.91 -17.98
CA GLY A 186 4.06 -0.31 -17.91
C GLY A 186 4.14 1.07 -18.55
N ALA A 187 3.40 1.35 -19.61
CA ALA A 187 3.35 2.66 -20.26
C ALA A 187 2.71 3.72 -19.34
N ALA A 188 1.60 3.39 -18.68
CA ALA A 188 0.99 4.24 -17.67
C ALA A 188 1.95 4.48 -16.49
N ALA A 189 2.72 3.47 -16.09
CA ALA A 189 3.76 3.59 -15.06
C ALA A 189 4.86 4.58 -15.47
N ALA A 190 5.38 4.46 -16.68
CA ALA A 190 6.42 5.34 -17.23
C ALA A 190 5.92 6.79 -17.34
N ALA A 191 4.70 7.00 -17.84
CA ALA A 191 4.09 8.33 -17.91
C ALA A 191 3.88 8.96 -16.51
N CYS A 192 3.44 8.14 -15.53
CA CYS A 192 3.35 8.58 -14.13
C CYS A 192 4.71 9.00 -13.58
N LEU A 193 5.75 8.21 -13.84
CA LEU A 193 7.11 8.50 -13.41
C LEU A 193 7.63 9.79 -14.02
N ALA A 194 7.51 9.96 -15.34
CA ALA A 194 7.94 11.17 -16.04
C ALA A 194 7.25 12.42 -15.46
N THR A 195 5.93 12.35 -15.23
CA THR A 195 5.19 13.45 -14.62
C THR A 195 5.65 13.71 -13.18
N LEU A 196 5.94 12.67 -12.41
CA LEU A 196 6.41 12.82 -11.03
C LEU A 196 7.79 13.50 -10.99
N LEU A 197 8.73 13.06 -11.83
CA LEU A 197 10.06 13.66 -11.94
C LEU A 197 9.99 15.14 -12.32
N ALA A 198 9.09 15.52 -13.23
CA ALA A 198 8.89 16.91 -13.64
C ALA A 198 8.39 17.83 -12.51
N THR A 199 7.78 17.28 -11.45
CA THR A 199 7.30 18.05 -10.29
C THR A 199 8.34 18.22 -9.19
N LEU A 200 9.46 17.51 -9.28
CA LEU A 200 10.51 17.58 -8.27
C LEU A 200 11.39 18.81 -8.49
N PRO A 201 11.88 19.44 -7.42
CA PRO A 201 12.89 20.49 -7.56
C PRO A 201 14.12 19.91 -8.26
N ALA A 202 14.79 20.74 -9.08
CA ALA A 202 16.06 20.37 -9.68
C ALA A 202 17.02 19.93 -8.57
N GLY A 203 17.48 18.68 -8.66
CA GLY A 203 18.41 18.06 -7.74
C GLY A 203 19.38 17.19 -8.52
N GLU A 204 20.30 16.53 -7.83
CA GLU A 204 21.17 15.55 -8.47
C GLU A 204 20.34 14.45 -9.13
N ALA A 205 20.69 14.12 -10.37
CA ALA A 205 20.07 13.02 -11.08
C ALA A 205 20.38 11.73 -10.31
N PRO A 206 19.38 10.85 -10.09
CA PRO A 206 19.63 9.59 -9.42
C PRO A 206 20.64 8.77 -10.21
N SER A 207 21.55 8.11 -9.51
CA SER A 207 22.58 7.27 -10.12
C SER A 207 22.00 5.89 -10.42
N ASP A 208 21.93 5.53 -11.70
CA ASP A 208 21.44 4.23 -12.18
C ASP A 208 20.03 3.86 -11.64
N PRO A 209 19.01 4.73 -11.84
CA PRO A 209 17.70 4.54 -11.24
C PRO A 209 16.94 3.37 -11.86
N VAL A 210 16.29 2.58 -11.00
CA VAL A 210 15.45 1.44 -11.42
C VAL A 210 13.98 1.70 -11.09
N LEU A 211 13.12 1.55 -12.08
CA LEU A 211 11.67 1.45 -11.92
C LEU A 211 11.27 -0.02 -11.72
N TYR A 212 10.81 -0.35 -10.53
CA TYR A 212 10.27 -1.65 -10.20
C TYR A 212 8.76 -1.69 -10.49
N LEU A 213 8.31 -2.68 -11.27
CA LEU A 213 6.89 -2.88 -11.56
C LEU A 213 6.32 -4.05 -10.74
N ALA A 214 5.27 -3.79 -9.97
CA ALA A 214 4.51 -4.80 -9.25
C ALA A 214 3.10 -4.96 -9.85
N GLY A 215 2.84 -6.14 -10.45
CA GLY A 215 1.57 -6.42 -11.14
C GLY A 215 1.54 -5.88 -12.58
N GLY A 216 0.39 -6.04 -13.25
CA GLY A 216 0.15 -5.51 -14.60
C GLY A 216 0.91 -6.20 -15.75
N ASP A 217 0.64 -5.72 -16.96
CA ASP A 217 1.39 -6.08 -18.17
C ASP A 217 2.68 -5.23 -18.24
N PRO A 218 3.85 -5.84 -18.49
CA PRO A 218 5.12 -5.13 -18.59
C PRO A 218 5.28 -4.29 -19.85
N ALA A 219 4.30 -4.23 -20.76
CA ALA A 219 4.33 -3.39 -21.95
C ALA A 219 4.76 -1.95 -21.58
N LEU A 220 6.01 -1.64 -21.89
CA LEU A 220 6.69 -0.42 -21.51
C LEU A 220 6.94 0.39 -22.77
N ALA A 221 6.43 1.61 -22.77
CA ALA A 221 6.78 2.63 -23.74
C ALA A 221 7.42 3.79 -22.98
N ASP A 222 8.51 4.32 -23.53
CA ASP A 222 9.10 5.62 -23.17
C ASP A 222 9.46 5.82 -21.68
N LEU A 223 10.42 5.02 -21.18
CA LEU A 223 11.05 5.32 -19.89
C LEU A 223 11.83 6.65 -19.96
N PRO A 224 11.86 7.42 -18.85
CA PRO A 224 12.73 8.58 -18.76
C PRO A 224 14.21 8.19 -18.98
N ALA A 225 15.00 9.07 -19.59
CA ALA A 225 16.39 8.79 -19.90
C ALA A 225 17.19 8.34 -18.66
N GLY A 226 17.97 7.27 -18.80
CA GLY A 226 18.78 6.69 -17.72
C GLY A 226 18.04 5.75 -16.78
N TRP A 227 16.71 5.58 -16.93
CA TRP A 227 15.94 4.64 -16.10
C TRP A 227 15.94 3.23 -16.67
N ARG A 228 16.24 2.25 -15.81
CA ARG A 228 16.04 0.83 -16.08
C ARG A 228 14.71 0.38 -15.49
N CYS A 229 14.16 -0.71 -16.01
CA CYS A 229 12.95 -1.31 -15.44
C CYS A 229 13.19 -2.75 -15.03
N GLU A 230 12.68 -3.12 -13.85
CA GLU A 230 12.69 -4.49 -13.34
C GLU A 230 11.29 -4.91 -12.91
N ARG A 231 10.93 -6.17 -13.21
CA ARG A 231 9.66 -6.73 -12.78
C ARG A 231 9.80 -7.40 -11.43
N LEU A 232 8.82 -7.15 -10.56
CA LEU A 232 8.61 -7.93 -9.37
C LEU A 232 7.62 -9.05 -9.69
N GLU A 233 8.08 -10.30 -9.56
CA GLU A 233 7.15 -11.40 -9.44
C GLU A 233 6.35 -11.19 -8.15
N ALA A 234 5.02 -11.28 -8.25
CA ALA A 234 4.17 -11.21 -7.08
C ALA A 234 4.53 -12.39 -6.19
N ALA A 235 5.09 -12.12 -5.00
CA ALA A 235 5.23 -13.14 -3.98
C ALA A 235 3.81 -13.67 -3.68
N ALA A 236 3.62 -14.96 -3.94
CA ALA A 236 2.37 -15.68 -3.75
C ALA A 236 1.92 -15.70 -2.28
#